data_AF-A0A1I2FT25-F1
#
_entry.id   AF-A0A1I2FT25-F1
#
_cell.length_a   1.000
_cell.length_b   1.000
_cell.length_c   1.000
_cell.angle_alpha   90.00
_cell.angle_beta   90.00
_cell.angle_gamma   90.00
#
_symmetry.space_group_name_H-M   'P 1'
#
loop_
_entity.id
_entity.type
_entity.pdbx_description
1 polymer ?
#
loop_
_entity_poly.entity_id
_entity_poly.type
_entity_poly.pdbx_seq_one_letter_code
_entity_poly.pdbx_strand_id
1 'polypeptide(L)'
;MNENNLNEATNTSQTINLGYGYLWWLNGKSSYHLPQSQLQFNGSLIPTAPADMFMALGKYDQKIYIIPSKKMVVIRTGDAANPNNPTFTLSDFDEILWQKISALYQ
;
A
#
# COMPACT_ATOMS: atom_id res chain seq x y z
N MET A 1 -20.50 4.74 9.19
CA MET A 1 -19.48 5.44 8.37
C MET A 1 -20.20 6.28 7.34
N ASN A 2 -19.69 7.47 7.01
CA ASN A 2 -20.17 8.20 5.84
C ASN A 2 -19.53 7.56 4.59
N GLU A 3 -20.33 7.15 3.62
CA GLU A 3 -19.86 6.50 2.39
C GLU A 3 -18.88 7.39 1.62
N ASN A 4 -19.05 8.72 1.70
CA ASN A 4 -18.14 9.70 1.10
C ASN A 4 -16.72 9.55 1.65
N ASN A 5 -16.56 9.34 2.96
CA ASN A 5 -15.24 9.23 3.58
C ASN A 5 -14.50 7.96 3.13
N LEU A 6 -15.23 6.86 2.93
CA LEU A 6 -14.63 5.62 2.41
C LEU A 6 -14.24 5.78 0.94
N ASN A 7 -15.10 6.43 0.15
CA ASN A 7 -14.81 6.71 -1.25
C ASN A 7 -13.54 7.56 -1.40
N GLU A 8 -13.39 8.62 -0.60
CA GLU A 8 -12.20 9.46 -0.59
C GLU A 8 -10.96 8.73 -0.08
N ALA A 9 -11.11 7.81 0.88
CA ALA A 9 -10.02 6.98 1.38
C ALA A 9 -9.48 6.04 0.30
N THR A 10 -10.34 5.47 -0.54
CA THR A 10 -9.96 4.44 -1.52
C THR A 10 -9.79 4.97 -2.95
N ASN A 11 -9.91 6.29 -3.16
CA ASN A 11 -9.67 6.95 -4.43
C ASN A 11 -8.63 8.04 -4.29
N THR A 12 -7.99 8.41 -5.40
CA THR A 12 -6.95 9.44 -5.41
C THR A 12 -7.50 10.74 -4.85
N SER A 13 -6.88 11.28 -3.79
CA SER A 13 -7.35 12.49 -3.11
C SER A 13 -6.78 13.77 -3.70
N GLN A 14 -5.65 13.67 -4.41
CA GLN A 14 -4.94 14.81 -5.00
C GLN A 14 -4.17 14.42 -6.25
N THR A 15 -4.04 15.33 -7.20
CA THR A 15 -3.33 15.08 -8.48
C THR A 15 -1.83 14.94 -8.33
N ILE A 16 -1.23 15.54 -7.28
CA ILE A 16 0.21 15.47 -7.02
C ILE A 16 0.66 14.09 -6.56
N ASN A 17 -0.20 13.28 -5.91
CA ASN A 17 0.15 11.92 -5.52
C ASN A 17 -0.99 10.96 -5.84
N LEU A 18 -0.97 10.38 -7.04
CA LEU A 18 -2.04 9.51 -7.50
C LEU A 18 -2.20 8.28 -6.60
N GLY A 19 -1.10 7.76 -6.07
CA GLY A 19 -1.01 6.63 -5.12
C GLY A 19 -1.46 6.94 -3.68
N TYR A 20 -2.13 8.07 -3.42
CA TYR A 20 -2.60 8.44 -2.08
C TYR A 20 -4.07 8.86 -2.10
N GLY A 21 -4.85 8.26 -1.22
CA GLY A 21 -6.23 8.63 -0.92
C GLY A 21 -6.32 9.44 0.37
N TYR A 22 -7.50 9.53 0.97
CA TYR A 22 -7.67 10.21 2.24
C TYR A 22 -7.10 9.36 3.40
N LEU A 23 -5.81 9.57 3.71
CA LEU A 23 -5.04 8.87 4.75
C LEU A 23 -4.73 7.39 4.45
N TRP A 24 -4.86 6.96 3.20
CA TRP A 24 -4.55 5.60 2.74
C TRP A 24 -3.65 5.62 1.52
N TRP A 25 -2.79 4.62 1.42
CA TRP A 25 -1.99 4.35 0.24
C TRP A 25 -2.79 3.52 -0.76
N LEU A 26 -2.71 3.86 -2.04
CA LEU A 26 -3.46 3.22 -3.11
C LEU A 26 -2.50 2.48 -4.04
N ASN A 27 -2.78 1.20 -4.29
CA ASN A 27 -2.09 0.45 -5.33
C ASN A 27 -2.76 0.67 -6.70
N GLY A 28 -2.14 0.16 -7.77
CA GLY A 28 -2.69 0.17 -9.12
C GLY A 28 -2.70 1.53 -9.83
N LYS A 29 -2.12 2.56 -9.23
CA LYS A 29 -2.04 3.92 -9.80
C LYS A 29 -0.83 4.03 -10.74
N SER A 30 -0.88 5.00 -11.65
CA SER A 30 0.17 5.20 -12.65
C SER A 30 1.41 5.91 -12.10
N SER A 31 1.31 6.56 -10.94
CA SER A 31 2.44 7.17 -10.24
C SER A 31 2.17 7.34 -8.74
N TYR A 32 3.23 7.57 -7.97
CA TYR A 32 3.15 7.89 -6.55
C TYR A 32 4.35 8.70 -6.05
N HIS A 33 4.16 9.35 -4.90
CA HIS A 33 5.21 9.95 -4.09
C HIS A 33 5.29 9.23 -2.74
N LEU A 34 6.51 9.09 -2.22
CA LEU A 34 6.76 8.54 -0.87
C LEU A 34 7.13 9.65 0.10
N PRO A 35 6.87 9.48 1.42
CA PRO A 35 7.35 10.43 2.41
C PRO A 35 8.87 10.52 2.35
N GLN A 36 9.43 11.68 2.73
CA GLN A 36 10.88 11.96 2.71
C GLN A 36 11.51 12.02 1.31
N SER A 37 10.74 11.85 0.23
CA SER A 37 11.20 12.00 -1.14
C SER A 37 10.36 13.06 -1.88
N GLN A 38 11.01 13.84 -2.73
CA GLN A 38 10.34 14.74 -3.69
C GLN A 38 10.18 14.10 -5.07
N LEU A 39 10.74 12.90 -5.27
CA LEU A 39 10.67 12.20 -6.55
C LEU A 39 9.27 11.63 -6.78
N GLN A 40 8.81 11.74 -8.03
CA GLN A 40 7.67 10.99 -8.53
C GLN A 40 8.17 9.64 -9.04
N PHE A 41 7.57 8.57 -8.56
CA PHE A 41 7.80 7.22 -9.05
C PHE A 41 6.69 6.84 -10.02
N ASN A 42 7.05 6.22 -11.14
CA ASN A 42 6.08 5.75 -12.14
C ASN A 42 5.71 4.29 -11.87
N GLY A 43 4.44 3.96 -12.08
CA GLY A 43 3.87 2.64 -11.82
C GLY A 43 3.22 2.52 -10.44
N SER A 44 2.87 1.28 -10.11
CA SER A 44 2.15 0.92 -8.88
C SER A 44 3.07 0.90 -7.65
N LEU A 45 2.52 1.19 -6.47
CA LEU A 45 3.25 1.16 -5.19
C LEU A 45 3.90 -0.21 -4.93
N ILE A 46 3.12 -1.28 -5.08
CA ILE A 46 3.55 -2.68 -4.97
C ILE A 46 3.12 -3.40 -6.25
N PRO A 47 4.00 -3.48 -7.27
CA PRO A 47 3.66 -4.06 -8.57
C PRO A 47 3.25 -5.53 -8.54
N THR A 48 3.71 -6.28 -7.53
CA THR A 48 3.40 -7.71 -7.35
C THR A 48 2.04 -7.96 -6.72
N ALA A 49 1.29 -6.91 -6.38
CA ALA A 49 0.04 -7.00 -5.64
C ALA A 49 -1.17 -6.51 -6.47
N PRO A 50 -2.40 -6.89 -6.12
CA PRO A 50 -3.61 -6.49 -6.85
C PRO A 50 -3.78 -4.98 -6.98
N ALA A 51 -4.26 -4.52 -8.14
CA ALA A 51 -4.41 -3.09 -8.44
C ALA A 51 -5.49 -2.39 -7.59
N ASP A 52 -6.49 -3.12 -7.10
CA ASP A 52 -7.57 -2.58 -6.25
C ASP A 52 -7.21 -2.59 -4.75
N MET A 53 -5.98 -2.98 -4.41
CA MET A 53 -5.51 -2.95 -3.04
C MET A 53 -5.28 -1.52 -2.55
N PHE A 54 -5.70 -1.24 -1.33
CA PHE A 54 -5.32 -0.05 -0.58
C PHE A 54 -4.80 -0.45 0.79
N MET A 55 -3.98 0.41 1.40
CA MET A 55 -3.19 0.02 2.57
C MET A 55 -2.88 1.18 3.51
N ALA A 56 -2.79 0.84 4.79
CA ALA A 56 -2.20 1.70 5.81
C ALA A 56 -0.77 1.22 6.04
N LEU A 57 0.21 2.09 5.79
CA LEU A 57 1.64 1.80 5.97
C LEU A 57 2.16 2.66 7.12
N GLY A 58 2.49 2.01 8.22
CA GLY A 58 2.97 2.64 9.44
C GLY A 58 4.43 2.35 9.73
N LYS A 59 4.97 3.12 10.67
CA LYS A 59 6.34 2.96 11.19
C LYS A 59 6.58 1.52 11.68
N TYR A 60 7.82 1.03 11.51
CA TYR A 60 8.25 -0.32 11.92
C TYR A 60 7.52 -1.45 11.18
N ASP A 61 7.19 -1.24 9.90
CA ASP A 61 6.46 -2.21 9.08
C ASP A 61 5.13 -2.67 9.67
N GLN A 62 4.42 -1.78 10.36
CA GLN A 62 3.03 -2.03 10.74
C GLN A 62 2.12 -1.77 9.54
N LYS A 63 1.37 -2.78 9.10
CA LYS A 63 0.67 -2.72 7.81
C LYS A 63 -0.71 -3.32 7.89
N ILE A 64 -1.64 -2.68 7.19
CA ILE A 64 -2.96 -3.22 6.89
C ILE A 64 -3.13 -3.15 5.37
N TYR A 65 -3.37 -4.28 4.72
CA TYR A 65 -3.70 -4.35 3.30
C TYR A 65 -5.14 -4.79 3.15
N ILE A 66 -5.93 -4.08 2.36
CA ILE A 66 -7.33 -4.40 2.07
C ILE A 66 -7.48 -4.60 0.57
N ILE A 67 -8.07 -5.72 0.17
CA ILE A 67 -8.16 -6.18 -1.22
C ILE A 67 -9.61 -6.58 -1.51
N PRO A 68 -10.45 -5.62 -1.95
CA PRO A 68 -11.87 -5.85 -2.20
C PRO A 68 -12.13 -7.04 -3.16
N SER A 69 -11.41 -7.12 -4.27
CA SER A 69 -11.54 -8.16 -5.30
C SER A 69 -11.31 -9.57 -4.78
N LYS A 70 -10.51 -9.71 -3.72
CA LYS A 70 -10.22 -10.99 -3.06
C LYS A 70 -10.99 -11.20 -1.76
N LYS A 71 -11.83 -10.24 -1.34
CA LYS A 71 -12.50 -10.22 -0.03
C LYS A 71 -11.51 -10.50 1.12
N MET A 72 -10.33 -9.90 1.02
CA MET A 72 -9.19 -10.24 1.86
C MET A 72 -8.66 -9.01 2.60
N VAL A 73 -8.30 -9.22 3.87
CA VAL A 73 -7.56 -8.26 4.68
C VAL A 73 -6.33 -8.97 5.23
N VAL A 74 -5.16 -8.37 5.06
CA VAL A 74 -3.89 -8.87 5.61
C VAL A 74 -3.35 -7.84 6.60
N ILE A 75 -3.00 -8.29 7.80
CA ILE A 75 -2.48 -7.41 8.86
C ILE A 75 -1.08 -7.89 9.25
N ARG A 76 -0.13 -6.97 9.26
CA ARG A 76 1.22 -7.17 9.80
C ARG A 76 1.39 -6.30 11.05
N THR A 77 1.76 -6.95 12.15
CA THR A 77 2.12 -6.33 13.43
C THR A 77 3.47 -6.86 13.91
N GLY A 78 4.13 -6.12 14.80
CA GLY A 78 5.41 -6.51 15.41
C GLY A 78 6.52 -5.53 15.07
N ASP A 79 7.76 -5.98 15.25
CA ASP A 79 8.95 -5.20 14.91
C ASP A 79 9.14 -5.05 13.39
N ALA A 80 10.05 -4.16 13.00
CA ALA A 80 10.41 -3.96 11.60
C ALA A 80 10.78 -5.30 10.92
N ALA A 81 10.31 -5.50 9.69
CA ALA A 81 10.60 -6.74 8.95
C ALA A 81 12.10 -6.87 8.67
N ASN A 82 12.77 -5.73 8.49
CA ASN A 82 14.21 -5.62 8.43
C ASN A 82 14.72 -4.69 9.55
N PRO A 83 15.23 -5.23 10.67
CA PRO A 83 15.75 -4.43 11.78
C PRO A 83 16.90 -3.50 11.39
N ASN A 84 17.65 -3.83 10.33
CA ASN A 84 18.77 -3.03 9.83
C ASN A 84 18.32 -1.91 8.88
N ASN A 85 17.08 -1.93 8.41
CA ASN A 85 16.49 -0.92 7.54
C ASN A 85 15.01 -0.68 7.92
N PRO A 86 14.74 -0.07 9.09
CA PRO A 86 13.38 0.19 9.52
C PRO A 86 12.77 1.30 8.64
N THR A 87 11.85 0.94 7.75
CA THR A 87 11.21 1.89 6.84
C THR A 87 9.97 2.54 7.47
N PHE A 88 9.56 3.68 6.92
CA PHE A 88 8.36 4.40 7.34
C PHE A 88 7.12 4.01 6.52
N THR A 89 7.30 3.39 5.35
CA THR A 89 6.22 3.04 4.42
C THR A 89 6.51 1.69 3.73
N LEU A 90 7.14 1.73 2.55
CA LEU A 90 7.46 0.55 1.76
C LEU A 90 8.71 -0.15 2.28
N SER A 91 8.74 -1.46 2.13
CA SER A 91 9.86 -2.34 2.45
C SER A 91 9.91 -3.49 1.44
N ASP A 92 11.01 -4.23 1.42
CA ASP A 92 11.14 -5.50 0.71
C ASP A 92 10.09 -6.55 1.13
N PHE A 93 9.59 -6.50 2.37
CA PHE A 93 8.52 -7.37 2.85
C PHE A 93 7.26 -7.30 1.97
N ASP A 94 6.89 -6.11 1.49
CA ASP A 94 5.67 -5.91 0.70
C ASP A 94 5.71 -6.75 -0.59
N GLU A 95 6.80 -6.63 -1.32
CA GLU A 95 6.98 -7.34 -2.59
C GLU A 95 7.02 -8.86 -2.36
N ILE A 96 7.80 -9.31 -1.37
CA ILE A 96 7.98 -10.73 -1.05
C ILE A 96 6.66 -11.36 -0.59
N LEU A 97 5.90 -10.68 0.26
CA LEU A 97 4.60 -11.15 0.72
C LEU A 97 3.67 -11.37 -0.48
N TRP A 98 3.56 -10.38 -1.36
CA TRP A 98 2.62 -10.44 -2.47
C TRP A 98 3.03 -11.41 -3.57
N GLN A 99 4.33 -11.63 -3.78
CA GLN A 99 4.82 -12.76 -4.59
C GLN A 99 4.34 -14.10 -4.01
N LYS A 100 4.49 -14.32 -2.69
CA LYS A 100 4.07 -15.56 -2.03
C LYS A 100 2.56 -15.77 -2.05
N ILE A 101 1.77 -14.72 -1.76
CA ILE A 101 0.30 -14.80 -1.80
C ILE A 101 -0.17 -15.07 -3.23
N SER A 102 0.41 -14.40 -4.23
CA SER A 102 0.01 -14.58 -5.62
C SER A 102 0.26 -16.01 -6.11
N ALA A 103 1.34 -16.65 -5.66
CA ALA A 103 1.64 -18.06 -5.98
C ALA A 103 0.61 -19.06 -5.43
N LEU A 104 -0.25 -18.69 -4.48
CA LEU A 104 -1.33 -19.57 -3.97
C LEU A 104 -2.53 -19.66 -4.92
N TYR A 105 -2.64 -18.73 -5.88
CA TYR A 105 -3.78 -18.61 -6.80
C TYR A 105 -3.37 -18.81 -8.27
N GLN A 106 -2.17 -19.35 -8.52
CA GLN A 106 -1.69 -19.73 -9.85
C GLN A 106 -2.16 -21.13 -10.22
#